data_AF-A0A7D5T4U1-F1
#
_entry.id   AF-A0A7D5T4U1-F1
#
_cell.length_a   1.000
_cell.length_b   1.000
_cell.length_c   1.000
_cell.angle_alpha   90.00
_cell.angle_beta   90.00
_cell.angle_gamma   90.00
#
_symmetry.space_group_name_H-M   'P 1'
#
loop_
_entity.id
_entity.type
_entity.pdbx_description
1 polymer ?
#
loop_
_entity_poly.entity_id
_entity_poly.type
_entity_poly.pdbx_seq_one_letter_code
_entity_poly.pdbx_strand_id
1 'polypeptide(L)'
;MASAMILISGCHSRSHAELGFDSVSVNQTGSTYTIEGEIGLGVTGDWESFKNVSAVGLDENGAVICRQVIGEIDAEYVGGGNSVTLTCEQFPHALTYEIERDPCSQGVIVNKMVYDEERDLWVEEPIECE
;
A
#
# COMPACT_ATOMS: atom_id res chain seq x y z
N MET A 1 -7.43 35.53 40.81
CA MET A 1 -7.66 34.18 40.28
C MET A 1 -7.79 34.33 38.79
N ALA A 2 -6.77 33.93 38.03
CA ALA A 2 -6.75 34.08 36.57
C ALA A 2 -7.17 32.74 35.94
N SER A 3 -8.33 32.72 35.28
CA SER A 3 -8.74 31.59 34.45
C SER A 3 -7.90 31.59 33.18
N ALA A 4 -7.03 30.59 33.04
CA ALA A 4 -6.41 30.26 31.77
C ALA A 4 -7.45 29.54 30.90
N MET A 5 -7.95 30.22 29.86
CA MET A 5 -8.65 29.56 28.76
C MET A 5 -7.62 28.73 27.99
N ILE A 6 -7.74 27.41 28.08
CA ILE A 6 -7.01 26.49 27.20
C ILE A 6 -7.77 26.46 25.88
N LEU A 7 -7.25 27.18 24.88
CA LEU A 7 -7.64 27.00 23.49
C LEU A 7 -7.09 25.64 23.04
N ILE A 8 -7.95 24.63 23.05
CA ILE A 8 -7.71 23.36 22.37
C ILE A 8 -7.73 23.70 20.88
N SER A 9 -6.55 23.93 20.28
CA SER A 9 -6.43 23.96 18.82
C SER A 9 -6.99 22.64 18.31
N GLY A 10 -8.09 22.71 17.57
CA GLY A 10 -8.64 21.55 16.89
C GLY A 10 -7.52 20.92 16.07
N CYS A 11 -7.25 19.64 16.32
CA CYS A 11 -6.44 18.81 15.45
C CYS A 11 -7.05 18.90 14.05
N HIS A 12 -6.46 19.69 13.17
CA HIS A 12 -6.66 19.52 11.73
C HIS A 12 -5.93 18.23 11.38
N SER A 13 -6.63 17.10 11.48
CA SER A 13 -6.18 15.87 10.84
C SER A 13 -6.05 16.21 9.36
N ARG A 14 -4.82 16.34 8.87
CA ARG A 14 -4.59 16.59 7.44
C ARG A 14 -5.21 15.45 6.66
N SER A 15 -5.92 15.77 5.59
CA SER A 15 -6.44 14.78 4.66
C SER A 15 -5.32 13.88 4.18
N HIS A 16 -5.50 12.57 4.31
CA HIS A 16 -4.55 11.59 3.79
C HIS A 16 -5.26 10.32 3.34
N ALA A 17 -4.69 9.70 2.30
CA ALA A 17 -5.01 8.35 1.87
C ALA A 17 -3.73 7.51 1.91
N GLU A 18 -3.84 6.33 2.50
CA GLU A 18 -2.79 5.34 2.68
C GLU A 18 -3.20 4.07 1.93
N LEU A 19 -2.36 3.65 0.99
CA LEU A 19 -2.58 2.48 0.16
C LEU A 19 -1.48 1.45 0.40
N GLY A 20 -1.87 0.24 0.77
CA GLY A 20 -0.96 -0.85 1.10
C GLY A 20 -1.63 -2.22 0.96
N PHE A 21 -0.96 -3.24 1.47
CA PHE A 21 -1.53 -4.58 1.57
C PHE A 21 -1.84 -4.86 3.04
N ASP A 22 -3.11 -5.10 3.37
CA ASP A 22 -3.50 -5.48 4.74
C ASP A 22 -3.03 -6.89 5.09
N SER A 23 -3.00 -7.78 4.09
CA SER A 23 -2.50 -9.13 4.22
C SER A 23 -1.89 -9.63 2.90
N VAL A 24 -0.95 -10.55 3.02
CA VAL A 24 -0.27 -11.18 1.87
C VAL A 24 -0.12 -12.68 2.15
N SER A 25 -0.46 -13.49 1.16
CA SER A 25 -0.22 -14.93 1.11
C SER A 25 0.52 -15.25 -0.18
N VAL A 26 1.55 -16.08 -0.08
CA VAL A 26 2.34 -16.51 -1.24
C VAL A 26 2.29 -18.03 -1.33
N ASN A 27 1.95 -18.52 -2.51
CA ASN A 27 1.93 -19.95 -2.81
C ASN A 27 2.77 -20.24 -4.05
N GLN A 28 3.62 -21.26 -3.97
CA GLN A 28 4.43 -21.71 -5.10
C GLN A 28 3.77 -22.91 -5.77
N THR A 29 3.55 -22.81 -7.08
CA THR A 29 3.10 -23.95 -7.91
C THR A 29 4.10 -24.14 -9.05
N GLY A 30 4.93 -25.17 -8.95
CA GLY A 30 6.00 -25.42 -9.93
C GLY A 30 7.06 -24.31 -9.89
N SER A 31 7.25 -23.63 -11.02
CA SER A 31 8.19 -22.51 -11.17
C SER A 31 7.53 -21.14 -11.08
N THR A 32 6.31 -21.07 -10.55
CA THR A 32 5.53 -19.83 -10.51
C THR A 32 5.04 -19.58 -9.09
N TYR A 33 5.05 -18.31 -8.69
CA TYR A 33 4.56 -17.82 -7.42
C TYR A 33 3.24 -17.09 -7.65
N THR A 34 2.20 -17.55 -6.97
CA THR A 34 0.91 -16.87 -6.88
C THR A 34 0.86 -16.11 -5.57
N ILE A 35 0.66 -14.81 -5.63
CA ILE A 35 0.54 -13.93 -4.48
C ILE A 35 -0.91 -13.49 -4.41
N GLU A 36 -1.56 -13.73 -3.28
CA GLU A 36 -2.87 -13.20 -2.95
C GLU A 36 -2.69 -12.14 -1.88
N GLY A 37 -3.12 -10.90 -2.17
CA GLY A 37 -3.02 -9.79 -1.23
C GLY A 37 -4.36 -9.11 -1.04
N GLU A 38 -4.68 -8.71 0.19
CA GLU A 38 -5.83 -7.85 0.48
C GLU A 38 -5.41 -6.39 0.35
N ILE A 39 -6.15 -5.62 -0.43
CA ILE A 39 -5.92 -4.19 -0.63
C ILE A 39 -6.32 -3.45 0.65
N GLY A 40 -5.33 -2.83 1.31
CA GLY A 40 -5.52 -1.96 2.46
C GLY A 40 -5.65 -0.51 2.02
N LEU A 41 -6.78 0.11 2.34
CA LEU A 41 -7.02 1.54 2.10
C LEU A 41 -7.43 2.24 3.40
N GLY A 42 -6.49 2.99 3.98
CA GLY A 42 -6.70 3.86 5.12
C GLY A 42 -6.95 5.30 4.67
N VAL A 43 -8.02 5.94 5.15
CA VAL A 43 -8.34 7.32 4.77
C VAL A 43 -8.74 8.16 5.97
N THR A 44 -8.33 9.43 5.97
CA THR A 44 -8.78 10.44 6.93
C THR A 44 -9.12 11.73 6.19
N GLY A 45 -10.29 12.31 6.45
CA GLY A 45 -10.75 13.55 5.82
C GLY A 45 -11.19 13.37 4.36
N ASP A 46 -11.28 14.49 3.63
CA ASP A 46 -11.57 14.48 2.20
C ASP A 46 -10.33 14.00 1.43
N TRP A 47 -10.46 12.99 0.58
CA TRP A 47 -9.35 12.39 -0.17
C TRP A 47 -9.72 12.13 -1.63
N GLU A 48 -8.72 11.87 -2.46
CA GLU A 48 -8.88 11.61 -3.90
C GLU A 48 -8.57 10.15 -4.24
N SER A 49 -9.45 9.52 -5.02
CA SER A 49 -9.27 8.15 -5.54
C SER A 49 -7.91 7.96 -6.22
N PHE A 50 -7.30 6.78 -6.04
CA PHE A 50 -6.12 6.39 -6.79
C PHE A 50 -6.52 5.89 -8.19
N LYS A 51 -5.88 6.44 -9.24
CA LYS A 51 -6.16 6.09 -10.63
C LYS A 51 -5.06 5.21 -11.21
N ASN A 52 -5.43 4.39 -12.21
CA ASN A 52 -4.53 3.49 -12.94
C ASN A 52 -3.64 2.63 -12.03
N VAL A 53 -4.23 2.15 -10.95
CA VAL A 53 -3.55 1.35 -9.94
C VAL A 53 -3.19 -0.02 -10.50
N SER A 54 -1.94 -0.40 -10.28
CA SER A 54 -1.45 -1.76 -10.50
C SER A 54 -0.75 -2.27 -9.26
N ALA A 55 -1.08 -3.48 -8.82
CA ALA A 55 -0.23 -4.18 -7.87
C ALA A 55 1.01 -4.70 -8.61
N VAL A 56 2.19 -4.55 -8.01
CA VAL A 56 3.46 -4.97 -8.60
C VAL A 56 4.30 -5.77 -7.59
N GLY A 57 5.02 -6.76 -8.11
CA GLY A 57 6.11 -7.41 -7.39
C GLY A 57 7.45 -6.91 -7.89
N LEU A 58 8.37 -6.70 -6.96
CA LEU A 58 9.70 -6.16 -7.18
C LEU A 58 10.77 -7.20 -6.82
N ASP A 59 11.90 -7.19 -7.53
CA ASP A 59 13.11 -7.91 -7.13
C ASP A 59 13.91 -7.15 -6.05
N GLU A 60 15.05 -7.72 -5.63
CA GLU A 60 15.96 -7.12 -4.65
C GLU A 60 16.54 -5.75 -5.07
N ASN A 61 16.50 -5.44 -6.37
CA ASN A 61 16.99 -4.17 -6.93
C ASN A 61 15.85 -3.15 -7.12
N GLY A 62 14.62 -3.51 -6.77
CA GLY A 62 13.44 -2.67 -6.99
C GLY A 62 12.89 -2.72 -8.42
N ALA A 63 13.33 -3.65 -9.27
CA ALA A 63 12.80 -3.81 -10.62
C ALA A 63 11.48 -4.59 -10.61
N VAL A 64 10.50 -4.14 -11.40
CA VAL A 64 9.20 -4.81 -11.52
C VAL A 64 9.33 -6.13 -12.26
N ILE A 65 8.98 -7.23 -11.60
CA ILE A 65 9.06 -8.61 -12.16
C ILE A 65 7.68 -9.20 -12.48
N CYS A 66 6.61 -8.64 -11.94
CA CYS A 66 5.23 -9.03 -12.21
C CYS A 66 4.28 -7.88 -11.91
N ARG A 67 3.12 -7.89 -12.56
CA ARG A 67 2.12 -6.83 -12.46
C ARG A 67 0.71 -7.38 -12.61
N GLN A 68 -0.21 -6.87 -11.80
CA GLN A 68 -1.65 -7.03 -11.99
C GLN A 68 -2.32 -5.65 -12.02
N VAL A 69 -3.02 -5.35 -13.12
CA VAL A 69 -3.79 -4.10 -13.25
C VAL A 69 -5.08 -4.23 -12.43
N ILE A 70 -5.37 -3.20 -11.63
CA ILE A 70 -6.59 -3.10 -10.81
C ILE A 70 -7.54 -2.05 -11.40
N GLY A 71 -7.02 -0.87 -11.75
CA GLY A 71 -7.82 0.23 -12.30
C GLY A 71 -7.94 1.39 -11.33
N GLU A 72 -9.14 1.63 -10.80
CA GLU A 72 -9.39 2.69 -9.83
C GLU A 72 -9.57 2.11 -8.43
N ILE A 73 -8.98 2.76 -7.42
CA ILE A 73 -9.24 2.47 -6.01
C ILE A 73 -9.89 3.71 -5.41
N ASP A 74 -11.16 3.58 -5.04
CA ASP A 74 -11.98 4.64 -4.46
C ASP A 74 -12.57 4.24 -3.09
N ALA A 75 -13.60 4.96 -2.64
CA ALA A 75 -14.26 4.73 -1.36
C ALA A 75 -14.82 3.31 -1.17
N GLU A 76 -15.07 2.55 -2.24
CA GLU A 76 -15.55 1.16 -2.16
C GLU A 76 -14.49 0.19 -1.59
N TYR A 77 -13.22 0.57 -1.63
CA TYR A 77 -12.12 -0.23 -1.10
C TYR A 77 -11.82 0.06 0.39
N VAL A 78 -12.43 1.09 0.99
CA VAL A 78 -12.20 1.45 2.39
C VAL A 78 -12.78 0.37 3.30
N GLY A 79 -11.91 -0.34 4.02
CA GLY A 79 -12.28 -1.48 4.87
C GLY A 79 -12.86 -2.68 4.10
N GLY A 80 -12.65 -2.72 2.77
CA GLY A 80 -13.38 -3.61 1.85
C GLY A 80 -12.82 -5.02 1.72
N GLY A 81 -11.60 -5.31 2.17
CA GLY A 81 -10.99 -6.65 2.05
C GLY A 81 -10.92 -7.14 0.59
N ASN A 82 -10.87 -6.22 -0.38
CA ASN A 82 -10.80 -6.58 -1.79
C ASN A 82 -9.46 -7.25 -2.06
N SER A 83 -9.49 -8.44 -2.66
CA SER A 83 -8.26 -9.17 -2.96
C SER A 83 -7.76 -8.89 -4.36
N VAL A 84 -6.44 -8.88 -4.49
CA VAL A 84 -5.72 -8.90 -5.76
C VAL A 84 -4.84 -10.14 -5.81
N THR A 85 -4.75 -10.75 -6.98
CA THR A 85 -3.86 -11.88 -7.23
C THR A 85 -2.78 -11.47 -8.23
N LEU A 86 -1.52 -11.64 -7.85
CA LEU A 86 -0.36 -11.51 -8.73
C LEU A 86 0.21 -12.88 -9.06
N THR A 87 0.80 -13.00 -10.24
CA THR A 87 1.53 -14.19 -10.66
C THR A 87 2.91 -13.78 -11.12
N CYS A 88 3.94 -14.32 -10.47
CA CYS A 88 5.34 -13.96 -10.70
C CYS A 88 6.14 -15.23 -11.03
N GLU A 89 7.03 -15.14 -12.02
CA GLU A 89 7.93 -16.25 -12.37
C GLU A 89 9.10 -16.40 -11.38
N GLN A 90 9.36 -15.36 -10.60
CA GLN A 90 10.38 -15.29 -9.57
C GLN A 90 9.74 -14.85 -8.25
N PHE A 91 10.33 -15.24 -7.12
CA PHE A 91 9.85 -14.82 -5.82
C PHE A 91 10.10 -13.30 -5.64
N PRO A 92 9.06 -12.49 -5.36
CA PRO A 92 9.25 -11.06 -5.17
C PRO A 92 9.91 -10.77 -3.82
N HIS A 93 10.86 -9.84 -3.81
CA HIS A 93 11.45 -9.31 -2.58
C HIS A 93 10.52 -8.27 -1.92
N ALA A 94 9.79 -7.50 -2.73
CA ALA A 94 8.79 -6.56 -2.24
C ALA A 94 7.52 -6.56 -3.10
N LEU A 95 6.40 -6.15 -2.51
CA LEU A 95 5.10 -5.95 -3.15
C LEU A 95 4.63 -4.52 -2.87
N THR A 96 4.12 -3.83 -3.88
CA THR A 96 3.57 -2.47 -3.70
C THR A 96 2.55 -2.14 -4.80
N TYR A 97 2.10 -0.90 -4.83
CA TYR A 97 1.23 -0.37 -5.88
C TYR A 97 1.94 0.70 -6.69
N GLU A 98 1.79 0.63 -8.01
CA GLU A 98 2.01 1.77 -8.88
C GLU A 98 0.69 2.49 -9.11
N ILE A 99 0.72 3.81 -9.04
CA ILE A 99 -0.44 4.69 -9.16
C ILE A 99 -0.13 5.85 -10.12
N GLU A 100 -1.15 6.41 -10.79
CA GLU A 100 -1.00 7.64 -11.59
C GLU A 100 -1.01 8.89 -10.72
N ARG A 101 -0.13 8.90 -9.71
CA ARG A 101 0.14 10.04 -8.84
C ARG A 101 1.50 9.84 -8.20
N ASP A 102 2.16 10.93 -7.86
CA ASP A 102 3.39 10.85 -7.08
C ASP A 102 3.08 10.32 -5.66
N PRO A 103 3.59 9.13 -5.26
CA PRO A 103 3.40 8.59 -3.91
C PRO A 103 4.02 9.48 -2.83
N CYS A 104 4.90 10.41 -3.22
CA CYS A 104 5.54 11.39 -2.35
C CYS A 104 4.81 12.73 -2.28
N SER A 105 3.66 12.85 -2.97
CA SER A 105 2.82 14.05 -2.87
C SER A 105 2.16 14.16 -1.49
N GLN A 106 1.90 15.39 -1.05
CA GLN A 106 1.22 15.61 0.25
C GLN A 106 -0.15 14.91 0.29
N GLY A 107 -0.41 14.23 1.39
CA GLY A 107 -1.69 13.54 1.63
C GLY A 107 -1.81 12.18 0.94
N VAL A 108 -0.73 11.66 0.38
CA VAL A 108 -0.65 10.29 -0.13
C VAL A 108 0.45 9.55 0.62
N ILE A 109 0.13 8.32 1.02
CA ILE A 109 1.08 7.34 1.54
C ILE A 109 0.86 6.07 0.73
N VAL A 110 1.92 5.54 0.13
CA VAL A 110 1.89 4.21 -0.47
C VAL A 110 2.92 3.37 0.26
N ASN A 111 2.47 2.22 0.76
CA ASN A 111 3.31 1.27 1.47
C ASN A 111 3.77 0.15 0.52
N LYS A 112 4.85 -0.50 0.90
CA LYS A 112 5.34 -1.75 0.33
C LYS A 112 5.36 -2.81 1.42
N MET A 113 5.06 -4.04 1.04
CA MET A 113 5.37 -5.21 1.86
C MET A 113 6.73 -5.73 1.43
N VAL A 114 7.71 -5.78 2.33
CA VAL A 114 9.05 -6.32 2.09
C VAL A 114 9.16 -7.68 2.77
N TYR A 115 9.72 -8.66 2.07
CA TYR A 115 9.92 -9.98 2.63
C TYR A 115 11.18 -10.02 3.50
N ASP A 116 11.00 -10.31 4.79
CA ASP A 116 12.07 -10.55 5.74
C ASP A 116 12.40 -12.05 5.76
N GLU A 117 13.47 -12.43 5.07
CA GLU A 117 13.92 -13.82 4.95
C GLU A 117 14.39 -14.42 6.29
N GLU A 118 14.92 -13.60 7.21
CA GLU A 118 15.41 -14.08 8.50
C GLU A 118 14.24 -14.53 9.40
N ARG A 119 13.10 -13.84 9.26
CA ARG A 119 11.91 -14.05 10.08
C ARG A 119 10.78 -14.77 9.34
N ASP A 120 10.96 -15.07 8.05
CA ASP A 120 9.99 -15.76 7.19
C ASP A 120 8.63 -15.05 7.18
N LEU A 121 8.63 -13.71 7.06
CA LEU A 121 7.42 -12.89 7.13
C LEU A 121 7.48 -11.64 6.25
N TRP A 122 6.31 -11.10 5.91
CA TRP A 122 6.18 -9.82 5.23
C TRP A 122 6.07 -8.68 6.24
N VAL A 123 6.87 -7.63 6.05
CA VAL A 123 6.88 -6.40 6.85
C VAL A 123 6.39 -5.24 6.01
N GLU A 124 5.47 -4.46 6.55
CA GLU A 124 5.05 -3.21 5.92
C GLU A 124 6.07 -2.09 6.15
N GLU A 125 6.44 -1.40 5.08
CA GLU A 125 7.30 -0.23 5.10
C GLU A 125 6.70 0.86 4.19
N PRO A 126 6.81 2.16 4.54
CA PRO A 126 6.45 3.23 3.62
C PRO A 126 7.43 3.29 2.44
N ILE A 127 6.96 3.74 1.28
CA ILE A 127 7.87 4.11 0.17
C ILE A 127 8.72 5.31 0.63
N GLU A 128 10.03 5.21 0.46
CA GLU A 128 10.96 6.30 0.74
C GLU A 128 10.89 7.36 -0.36
N CYS A 129 10.75 8.62 0.05
CA CYS A 129 10.69 9.78 -0.81
C CYS A 129 11.97 10.59 -0.66
N GLU A 130 12.74 10.74 -1.74
CA GLU A 130 13.99 11.52 -1.78
C GLU A 130 13.78 13.04 -1.77
#